data_AF-Q19Q27-F1
#
_entry.id   AF-Q19Q27-F1
#
_cell.length_a   1.000
_cell.length_b   1.000
_cell.length_c   1.000
_cell.angle_alpha   90.00
_cell.angle_beta   90.00
_cell.angle_gamma   90.00
#
_symmetry.space_group_name_H-M   'P 1'
#
loop_
_entity.id
_entity.type
_entity.pdbx_description
1 polymer ?
#
loop_
_entity_poly.entity_id
_entity_poly.type
_entity_poly.pdbx_seq_one_letter_code
_entity_poly.pdbx_strand_id
1 'polypeptide(L)'
;ANNALKYFLIFLQTLSAQEDIIKWVRDHRVHHKFTDTNADPHNSKRGFFFSHVGWLLIKKHPDVKKFGSKVDMSDSEHDPALLFHRKIYMAAAIFLAFIAPIFGSMWLWDEDFYASMNINIARYVLGLHVNWAINSFAHMHGTRPYDKNNSSTDSYLFGFLAFGEGWHNYHHAFPWDYKTGEFENYFFNFSLIFIDLFAWLGWATDLKTTSIDMIRKRAIRTCPGGRPGRYVLAAHSTAEIATEWVASMGVGWRDTKSRNRFLCQMAASASIWVLAMVVIHSSGYSPLAVSPDNIVQSAPSRTALATSEISARVAR
;
A
#
# COMPACT_ATOMS: atom_id res chain seq x y z
N ALA A 1 -9.50 14.31 8.22
CA ALA A 1 -10.83 13.78 8.58
C ALA A 1 -11.53 14.79 9.50
N ASN A 2 -12.77 15.18 9.18
CA ASN A 2 -13.61 15.95 10.10
C ASN A 2 -14.00 15.11 11.33
N ASN A 3 -14.70 15.72 12.29
CA ASN A 3 -15.07 15.01 13.53
C ASN A 3 -16.01 13.82 13.30
N ALA A 4 -16.97 13.91 12.36
CA ALA A 4 -17.89 12.83 12.07
C ALA A 4 -17.15 11.58 11.57
N LEU A 5 -16.28 11.74 10.57
CA LEU A 5 -15.45 10.65 10.05
C LEU A 5 -14.49 10.13 11.12
N LYS A 6 -13.89 11.01 11.92
CA LYS A 6 -13.00 10.61 13.02
C LYS A 6 -13.72 9.69 14.02
N TYR A 7 -14.90 10.08 14.51
CA TYR A 7 -15.64 9.25 15.46
C TYR A 7 -16.13 7.95 14.83
N PHE A 8 -16.51 7.97 13.56
CA PHE A 8 -16.87 6.77 12.82
C PHE A 8 -15.69 5.79 12.72
N LEU A 9 -14.48 6.27 12.40
CA LEU A 9 -13.27 5.47 12.37
C LEU A 9 -12.89 4.92 13.75
N ILE A 10 -13.06 5.72 14.81
CA ILE A 10 -12.85 5.25 16.19
C ILE A 10 -13.79 4.08 16.50
N PHE A 11 -15.08 4.20 16.15
CA PHE A 11 -16.06 3.15 16.32
C PHE A 11 -15.70 1.88 15.52
N LEU A 12 -15.31 2.01 14.25
CA LEU A 12 -14.85 0.89 13.43
C LEU A 12 -13.59 0.22 14.01
N GLN A 13 -12.65 0.99 14.54
CA GLN A 13 -11.48 0.43 15.22
C GLN A 13 -11.86 -0.31 16.51
N THR A 14 -12.85 0.17 17.27
CA THR A 14 -13.32 -0.55 18.45
C THR A 14 -13.94 -1.91 18.09
N LEU A 15 -14.62 -2.01 16.93
CA LEU A 15 -15.17 -3.28 16.41
C LEU A 15 -14.09 -4.30 16.01
N SER A 16 -12.88 -3.84 15.68
CA SER A 16 -11.75 -4.71 15.35
C SER A 16 -11.14 -5.38 16.58
N ALA A 17 -11.32 -4.77 17.76
CA ALA A 17 -10.76 -5.20 19.04
C ALA A 17 -9.22 -5.42 19.04
N GLN A 18 -8.48 -4.58 18.30
CA GLN A 18 -7.01 -4.63 18.15
C GLN A 18 -6.25 -3.56 18.95
N GLU A 19 -6.56 -3.42 20.24
CA GLU A 19 -6.00 -2.43 21.18
C GLU A 19 -6.51 -0.99 20.98
N ASP A 20 -6.29 -0.13 21.99
CA ASP A 20 -6.61 1.28 21.88
C ASP A 20 -5.74 1.98 20.82
N ILE A 21 -6.32 2.94 20.09
CA ILE A 21 -5.66 3.62 18.96
C ILE A 21 -4.29 4.18 19.34
N ILE A 22 -4.16 4.81 20.50
CA ILE A 22 -2.90 5.44 20.90
C ILE A 22 -1.81 4.37 21.10
N LYS A 23 -2.15 3.22 21.69
CA LYS A 23 -1.22 2.08 21.84
C LYS A 23 -0.86 1.47 20.48
N TRP A 24 -1.84 1.29 19.60
CA TRP A 24 -1.64 0.77 18.25
C TRP A 24 -0.71 1.70 17.43
N VAL A 25 -0.98 3.01 17.42
CA VAL A 25 -0.18 4.01 16.72
C VAL A 25 1.26 4.02 17.25
N ARG A 26 1.46 3.95 18.57
CA ARG A 26 2.81 3.89 19.15
C ARG A 26 3.56 2.68 18.62
N ASP A 27 2.97 1.49 18.73
CA ASP A 27 3.63 0.25 18.33
C ASP A 27 3.90 0.24 16.81
N HIS A 28 2.98 0.75 16.00
CA HIS A 28 3.14 0.84 14.55
C HIS A 28 4.21 1.87 14.14
N ARG A 29 4.28 3.04 14.78
CA ARG A 29 5.36 4.02 14.55
C ARG A 29 6.73 3.46 14.91
N VAL A 30 6.82 2.71 16.02
CA VAL A 30 8.05 2.02 16.41
C VAL A 30 8.43 0.96 15.38
N HIS A 31 7.46 0.18 14.90
CA HIS A 31 7.66 -0.80 13.84
C HIS A 31 8.24 -0.16 12.57
N HIS A 32 7.66 0.94 12.08
CA HIS A 32 8.17 1.67 10.91
C HIS A 32 9.57 2.24 11.11
N LYS A 33 9.83 2.82 12.29
CA LYS A 33 11.11 3.50 12.55
C LYS A 33 12.27 2.53 12.79
N PHE A 34 11.99 1.35 13.34
CA PHE A 34 13.00 0.40 13.77
C PHE A 34 12.75 -1.02 13.22
N THR A 35 12.15 -1.11 12.04
CA THR A 35 11.81 -2.37 11.36
C THR A 35 13.00 -3.34 11.37
N ASP A 36 12.73 -4.62 11.60
CA ASP A 36 13.74 -5.68 11.60
C ASP A 36 14.84 -5.55 12.66
N THR A 37 14.56 -4.86 13.78
CA THR A 37 15.46 -4.75 14.94
C THR A 37 14.78 -5.23 16.22
N ASN A 38 15.51 -5.30 17.33
CA ASN A 38 14.93 -5.64 18.64
C ASN A 38 13.93 -4.59 19.18
N ALA A 39 13.90 -3.39 18.60
CA ALA A 39 12.92 -2.37 18.93
C ALA A 39 11.59 -2.55 18.17
N ASP A 40 11.57 -3.34 17.08
CA ASP A 40 10.34 -3.68 16.35
C ASP A 40 9.48 -4.65 17.18
N PRO A 41 8.23 -4.26 17.55
CA PRO A 41 7.35 -5.10 18.37
C PRO A 41 7.11 -6.49 17.78
N HIS A 42 7.07 -6.62 16.46
CA HIS A 42 6.78 -7.86 15.74
C HIS A 42 7.90 -8.19 14.73
N ASN A 43 9.15 -7.93 15.11
CA ASN A 43 10.37 -8.19 14.34
C ASN A 43 10.34 -9.52 13.56
N SER A 44 10.21 -9.41 12.24
CA SER A 44 10.13 -10.56 11.32
C SER A 44 11.40 -11.42 11.30
N LYS A 45 12.56 -10.87 11.65
CA LYS A 45 13.83 -11.63 11.76
C LYS A 45 13.83 -12.68 12.88
N ARG A 46 12.87 -12.61 13.82
CA ARG A 46 12.68 -13.65 14.84
C ARG A 46 11.84 -14.83 14.34
N GLY A 47 11.48 -14.85 13.07
CA GLY A 47 10.77 -15.93 12.41
C GLY A 47 9.26 -15.71 12.31
N PHE A 48 8.63 -16.57 11.50
CA PHE A 48 7.22 -16.45 11.14
C PHE A 48 6.31 -16.48 12.36
N PHE A 49 6.49 -17.46 13.24
CA PHE A 49 5.63 -17.62 14.42
C PHE A 49 5.67 -16.39 15.34
N PHE A 50 6.86 -15.83 15.56
CA PHE A 50 7.02 -14.63 16.39
C PHE A 50 6.30 -13.42 15.80
N SER A 51 6.56 -13.11 14.53
CA SER A 51 5.97 -11.95 13.84
C SER A 51 4.47 -12.09 13.60
N HIS A 52 3.95 -13.31 13.48
CA HIS A 52 2.52 -13.56 13.29
C HIS A 52 1.76 -13.40 14.61
N VAL A 53 2.07 -14.21 15.63
CA VAL A 53 1.29 -14.22 16.90
C VAL A 53 2.17 -14.23 18.15
N GLY A 54 3.38 -14.79 18.07
CA GLY A 54 4.24 -15.00 19.23
C GLY A 54 4.61 -13.71 19.97
N TRP A 55 4.66 -12.57 19.28
CA TRP A 55 4.91 -11.25 19.89
C TRP A 55 3.83 -10.81 20.89
N LEU A 56 2.60 -11.33 20.78
CA LEU A 56 1.51 -11.10 21.73
C LEU A 56 1.57 -12.04 22.94
N LEU A 57 2.24 -13.17 22.81
CA LEU A 57 2.28 -14.23 23.83
C LEU A 57 3.44 -14.08 24.81
N ILE A 58 4.36 -13.15 24.54
CA ILE A 58 5.53 -12.91 25.39
C ILE A 58 5.67 -11.43 25.75
N LYS A 59 6.46 -11.15 26.79
CA LYS A 59 6.83 -9.77 27.11
C LYS A 59 7.65 -9.17 25.97
N LYS A 60 7.32 -7.93 25.60
CA LYS A 60 8.06 -7.14 24.62
C LYS A 60 9.53 -7.03 25.01
N HIS A 61 10.41 -7.02 24.02
CA HIS A 61 11.83 -6.77 24.25
C HIS A 61 12.03 -5.38 24.88
N PRO A 62 12.99 -5.19 25.82
CA PRO A 62 13.21 -3.90 26.49
C PRO A 62 13.41 -2.72 25.53
N ASP A 63 14.04 -2.97 24.38
CA ASP A 63 14.24 -1.95 23.34
C ASP A 63 12.93 -1.39 22.79
N VAL A 64 11.87 -2.19 22.68
CA VAL A 64 10.55 -1.70 22.23
C VAL A 64 10.06 -0.59 23.16
N LYS A 65 10.24 -0.75 24.47
CA LYS A 65 9.86 0.28 25.46
C LYS A 65 10.79 1.49 25.39
N LYS A 66 12.11 1.25 25.33
CA LYS A 66 13.15 2.28 25.32
C LYS A 66 13.06 3.19 24.09
N PHE A 67 12.78 2.62 22.93
CA PHE A 67 12.66 3.37 21.68
C PHE A 67 11.22 3.87 21.43
N GLY A 68 10.21 3.16 21.95
CA GLY A 68 8.83 3.62 21.95
C GLY A 68 8.59 4.92 22.70
N SER A 69 9.32 5.17 23.79
CA SER A 69 9.25 6.46 24.50
C SER A 69 9.94 7.62 23.76
N LYS A 70 10.61 7.36 22.63
CA LYS A 70 11.29 8.38 21.81
C LYS A 70 10.53 8.72 20.53
N VAL A 71 9.41 8.03 20.29
CA VAL A 71 8.53 8.34 19.17
C VAL A 71 7.62 9.48 19.62
N ASP A 72 7.50 10.51 18.79
CA ASP A 72 6.53 11.57 19.04
C ASP A 72 5.12 10.97 18.98
N MET A 73 4.33 11.23 20.01
CA MET A 73 2.95 10.78 20.17
C MET A 73 1.99 11.95 20.44
N SER A 74 2.50 13.19 20.41
CA SER A 74 1.78 14.38 20.83
C SER A 74 0.45 14.58 20.10
N ASP A 75 0.39 14.24 18.81
CA ASP A 75 -0.81 14.30 17.99
C ASP A 75 -1.92 13.35 18.48
N SER A 76 -1.55 12.17 18.98
CA SER A 76 -2.50 11.17 19.47
C SER A 76 -2.80 11.28 20.96
N GLU A 77 -1.82 11.73 21.76
CA GLU A 77 -1.93 11.83 23.22
C GLU A 77 -2.62 13.13 23.67
N HIS A 78 -2.72 14.14 22.80
CA HIS A 78 -3.48 15.37 23.08
C HIS A 78 -4.87 15.39 22.42
N ASP A 79 -5.26 14.38 21.62
CA ASP A 79 -6.60 14.32 21.04
C ASP A 79 -7.62 13.81 22.09
N PRO A 80 -8.60 14.64 22.53
CA PRO A 80 -9.56 14.24 23.55
C PRO A 80 -10.41 13.03 23.17
N ALA A 81 -10.70 12.84 21.88
CA ALA A 81 -11.48 11.70 21.41
C ALA A 81 -10.71 10.39 21.59
N LEU A 82 -9.40 10.40 21.34
CA LEU A 82 -8.54 9.23 21.48
C LEU A 82 -8.27 8.90 22.96
N LEU A 83 -8.13 9.91 23.81
CA LEU A 83 -8.03 9.74 25.26
C LEU A 83 -9.32 9.14 25.83
N PHE A 84 -10.48 9.62 25.38
CA PHE A 84 -11.77 9.05 25.77
C PHE A 84 -11.90 7.60 25.29
N HIS A 85 -11.58 7.32 24.02
CA HIS A 85 -11.56 5.97 23.47
C HIS A 85 -10.69 5.04 24.33
N ARG A 86 -9.44 5.43 24.64
CA ARG A 86 -8.55 4.64 25.50
C ARG A 86 -9.17 4.36 26.88
N LYS A 87 -9.83 5.35 27.49
CA LYS A 87 -10.46 5.20 28.81
C LYS A 87 -11.57 4.14 28.80
N ILE A 88 -12.36 4.06 27.74
CA ILE A 88 -13.51 3.13 27.63
C ILE A 88 -13.21 1.85 26.85
N TYR A 89 -12.04 1.77 26.21
CA TYR A 89 -11.72 0.82 25.14
C TYR A 89 -12.09 -0.62 25.50
N MET A 90 -11.67 -1.10 26.68
CA MET A 90 -11.91 -2.50 27.05
C MET A 90 -13.40 -2.85 27.11
N ALA A 91 -14.20 -2.01 27.78
CA ALA A 91 -15.64 -2.22 27.88
C ALA A 91 -16.32 -2.07 26.51
N ALA A 92 -15.92 -1.07 25.73
CA ALA A 92 -16.48 -0.81 24.41
C ALA A 92 -16.14 -1.91 23.41
N ALA A 93 -14.91 -2.43 23.40
CA ALA A 93 -14.48 -3.52 22.53
C ALA A 93 -15.17 -4.84 22.88
N ILE A 94 -15.28 -5.18 24.18
CA ILE A 94 -16.04 -6.37 24.61
C ILE A 94 -17.50 -6.27 24.14
N PHE A 95 -18.12 -5.10 24.34
CA PHE A 95 -19.50 -4.91 23.93
C PHE A 95 -19.66 -4.94 22.41
N LEU A 96 -18.91 -4.13 21.67
CA LEU A 96 -19.11 -3.94 20.24
C LEU A 96 -18.58 -5.10 19.39
N ALA A 97 -17.45 -5.71 19.75
CA ALA A 97 -16.84 -6.76 18.93
C ALA A 97 -17.42 -8.16 19.22
N PHE A 98 -17.99 -8.38 20.41
CA PHE A 98 -18.48 -9.68 20.88
C PHE A 98 -19.96 -9.67 21.30
N ILE A 99 -20.34 -8.91 22.32
CA ILE A 99 -21.73 -8.97 22.87
C ILE A 99 -22.76 -8.54 21.81
N ALA A 100 -22.61 -7.35 21.25
CA ALA A 100 -23.54 -6.78 20.29
C ALA A 100 -23.74 -7.65 19.03
N PRO A 101 -22.68 -8.17 18.36
CA PRO A 101 -22.88 -9.03 17.19
C PRO A 101 -23.49 -10.39 17.54
N ILE A 102 -23.19 -10.98 18.71
CA ILE A 102 -23.78 -12.26 19.13
C ILE A 102 -25.29 -12.11 19.36
N PHE A 103 -25.70 -11.13 20.18
CA PHE A 103 -27.13 -10.92 20.43
C PHE A 103 -27.84 -10.28 19.23
N GLY A 104 -27.12 -9.49 18.43
CA GLY A 104 -27.62 -8.92 17.20
C GLY A 104 -27.97 -9.99 16.18
N SER A 105 -27.16 -11.03 16.02
CA SER A 105 -27.50 -12.12 15.10
C SER A 105 -28.69 -12.94 15.55
N MET A 106 -28.79 -13.20 16.86
CA MET A 106 -29.97 -13.86 17.44
C MET A 106 -31.25 -13.05 17.20
N TRP A 107 -31.19 -11.73 17.37
CA TRP A 107 -32.39 -10.89 17.26
C TRP A 107 -32.78 -10.56 15.81
N LEU A 108 -31.81 -10.35 14.92
CA LEU A 108 -32.06 -9.93 13.54
C LEU A 108 -32.29 -11.10 12.57
N TRP A 109 -31.65 -12.24 12.83
CA TRP A 109 -31.66 -13.40 11.92
C TRP A 109 -32.17 -14.68 12.57
N ASP A 110 -32.68 -14.62 13.81
CA ASP A 110 -33.21 -15.77 14.56
C ASP A 110 -32.19 -16.90 14.72
N GLU A 111 -30.90 -16.54 14.79
CA GLU A 111 -29.80 -17.48 15.00
C GLU A 111 -29.77 -17.97 16.45
N ASP A 112 -29.37 -19.22 16.67
CA ASP A 112 -29.18 -19.71 18.03
C ASP A 112 -27.93 -19.10 18.69
N PHE A 113 -27.88 -19.10 20.02
CA PHE A 113 -26.77 -18.52 20.78
C PHE A 113 -25.43 -19.19 20.47
N TYR A 114 -25.42 -20.51 20.31
CA TYR A 114 -24.19 -21.27 20.07
C TYR A 114 -23.64 -20.99 18.67
N ALA A 115 -24.48 -21.01 17.64
CA ALA A 115 -24.10 -20.62 16.28
C ALA A 115 -23.59 -19.16 16.24
N SER A 116 -24.34 -18.23 16.83
CA SER A 116 -23.98 -16.80 16.90
C SER A 116 -22.61 -16.58 17.57
N MET A 117 -22.37 -17.26 18.69
CA MET A 117 -21.08 -17.21 19.39
C MET A 117 -19.94 -17.79 18.54
N ASN A 118 -20.12 -18.97 17.95
CA ASN A 118 -19.07 -19.61 17.16
C ASN A 118 -18.72 -18.81 15.90
N ILE A 119 -19.72 -18.28 15.19
CA ILE A 119 -19.51 -17.43 14.01
C ILE A 119 -18.78 -16.14 14.41
N ASN A 120 -19.16 -15.51 15.52
CA ASN A 120 -18.50 -14.30 15.99
C ASN A 120 -17.02 -14.54 16.37
N ILE A 121 -16.73 -15.63 17.07
CA ILE A 121 -15.35 -16.02 17.41
C ILE A 121 -14.56 -16.32 16.13
N ALA A 122 -15.13 -17.08 15.20
CA ALA A 122 -14.48 -17.39 13.93
C ALA A 122 -14.16 -16.12 13.13
N ARG A 123 -15.12 -15.17 13.03
CA ARG A 123 -14.93 -13.85 12.41
C ARG A 123 -13.75 -13.11 13.05
N TYR A 124 -13.70 -13.05 14.38
CA TYR A 124 -12.65 -12.35 15.10
C TYR A 124 -11.27 -12.99 14.88
N VAL A 125 -11.17 -14.32 15.01
CA VAL A 125 -9.93 -15.07 14.81
C VAL A 125 -9.42 -14.93 13.37
N LEU A 126 -10.30 -15.06 12.36
CA LEU A 126 -9.93 -14.87 10.97
C LEU A 126 -9.41 -13.45 10.70
N GLY A 127 -10.09 -12.43 11.23
CA GLY A 127 -9.66 -11.04 11.13
C GLY A 127 -8.28 -10.81 11.76
N LEU A 128 -8.03 -11.39 12.93
CA LEU A 128 -6.70 -11.34 13.57
C LEU A 128 -5.62 -11.97 12.69
N HIS A 129 -5.85 -13.16 12.14
CA HIS A 129 -4.87 -13.82 11.29
C HIS A 129 -4.57 -13.05 10.00
N VAL A 130 -5.56 -12.40 9.39
CA VAL A 130 -5.36 -11.51 8.24
C VAL A 130 -4.47 -10.33 8.63
N ASN A 131 -4.76 -9.64 9.74
CA ASN A 131 -3.95 -8.51 10.19
C ASN A 131 -2.52 -8.93 10.58
N TRP A 132 -2.39 -10.05 11.30
CA TRP A 132 -1.09 -10.60 11.69
C TRP A 132 -0.27 -11.10 10.51
N ALA A 133 -0.91 -11.48 9.40
CA ALA A 133 -0.22 -11.86 8.19
C ALA A 133 0.50 -10.68 7.52
N ILE A 134 0.06 -9.44 7.74
CA ILE A 134 0.82 -8.25 7.31
C ILE A 134 2.16 -8.17 8.05
N ASN A 135 2.18 -8.44 9.36
CA ASN A 135 3.42 -8.43 10.14
C ASN A 135 4.36 -9.60 9.78
N SER A 136 3.82 -10.74 9.34
CA SER A 136 4.60 -11.94 9.02
C SER A 136 4.80 -12.16 7.52
N PHE A 137 3.76 -12.57 6.80
CA PHE A 137 3.86 -12.88 5.37
C PHE A 137 4.30 -11.67 4.55
N ALA A 138 3.76 -10.48 4.79
CA ALA A 138 4.18 -9.27 4.06
C ALA A 138 5.57 -8.76 4.46
N HIS A 139 6.29 -9.45 5.36
CA HIS A 139 7.71 -9.26 5.64
C HIS A 139 8.60 -10.43 5.17
N MET A 140 8.03 -11.45 4.55
CA MET A 140 8.75 -12.67 4.18
C MET A 140 8.58 -13.03 2.71
N HIS A 141 7.35 -12.94 2.18
CA HIS A 141 6.96 -13.48 0.90
C HIS A 141 6.29 -12.42 0.02
N GLY A 142 6.99 -11.99 -1.02
CA GLY A 142 6.49 -11.05 -2.01
C GLY A 142 7.62 -10.32 -2.72
N THR A 143 7.29 -9.21 -3.38
CA THR A 143 8.26 -8.42 -4.15
C THR A 143 8.74 -7.18 -3.38
N ARG A 144 9.95 -6.68 -3.65
CA ARG A 144 10.52 -5.48 -2.99
C ARG A 144 10.96 -4.41 -4.01
N PRO A 145 10.02 -3.80 -4.76
CA PRO A 145 10.37 -2.90 -5.85
C PRO A 145 10.86 -1.51 -5.41
N TYR A 146 10.59 -1.07 -4.16
CA TYR A 146 10.90 0.28 -3.69
C TYR A 146 12.02 0.33 -2.65
N ASP A 147 12.17 -0.68 -1.80
CA ASP A 147 13.30 -0.77 -0.88
C ASP A 147 13.64 -2.22 -0.53
N LYS A 148 14.84 -2.67 -0.90
CA LYS A 148 15.34 -4.02 -0.57
C LYS A 148 16.02 -4.11 0.79
N ASN A 149 16.23 -2.99 1.48
CA ASN A 149 17.02 -2.95 2.72
C ASN A 149 16.21 -3.30 3.97
N ASN A 150 14.89 -3.41 3.85
CA ASN A 150 14.01 -3.96 4.89
C ASN A 150 13.29 -5.21 4.39
N SER A 151 12.68 -5.94 5.30
CA SER A 151 12.02 -7.21 5.01
C SER A 151 10.63 -7.06 4.38
N SER A 152 10.01 -5.87 4.40
CA SER A 152 8.66 -5.64 3.85
C SER A 152 8.55 -5.99 2.36
N THR A 153 7.41 -6.53 1.94
CA THR A 153 7.16 -7.03 0.59
C THR A 153 5.75 -6.72 0.13
N ASP A 154 5.60 -6.43 -1.17
CA ASP A 154 4.29 -6.31 -1.80
C ASP A 154 3.69 -7.67 -2.16
N SER A 155 2.39 -7.83 -1.91
CA SER A 155 1.60 -9.03 -2.19
C SER A 155 0.16 -8.68 -2.59
N TYR A 156 -0.25 -9.11 -3.79
CA TYR A 156 -1.64 -8.96 -4.26
C TYR A 156 -2.64 -9.70 -3.38
N LEU A 157 -2.26 -10.87 -2.86
CA LEU A 157 -3.11 -11.67 -1.96
C LEU A 157 -3.49 -10.85 -0.72
N PHE A 158 -2.51 -10.20 -0.10
CA PHE A 158 -2.75 -9.37 1.07
C PHE A 158 -3.32 -8.00 0.72
N GLY A 159 -3.17 -7.53 -0.52
CA GLY A 159 -3.92 -6.39 -1.03
C GLY A 159 -5.42 -6.66 -0.92
N PHE A 160 -5.87 -7.81 -1.44
CA PHE A 160 -7.27 -8.21 -1.33
C PHE A 160 -7.70 -8.52 0.11
N LEU A 161 -6.99 -9.43 0.80
CA LEU A 161 -7.42 -9.94 2.11
C LEU A 161 -7.36 -8.88 3.22
N ALA A 162 -6.34 -8.02 3.22
CA ALA A 162 -6.14 -6.98 4.22
C ALA A 162 -6.61 -5.60 3.74
N PHE A 163 -7.57 -5.58 2.81
CA PHE A 163 -8.27 -4.37 2.36
C PHE A 163 -7.37 -3.24 1.82
N GLY A 164 -6.17 -3.56 1.31
CA GLY A 164 -5.24 -2.58 0.76
C GLY A 164 -3.86 -2.55 1.41
N GLU A 165 -3.66 -3.24 2.53
CA GLU A 165 -2.36 -3.26 3.23
C GLU A 165 -1.33 -4.20 2.57
N GLY A 166 -1.59 -4.65 1.34
CA GLY A 166 -0.74 -5.60 0.62
C GLY A 166 0.50 -4.99 -0.04
N TRP A 167 0.51 -3.69 -0.33
CA TRP A 167 1.69 -2.99 -0.88
C TRP A 167 2.65 -2.58 0.23
N HIS A 168 3.04 -3.56 1.05
CA HIS A 168 3.76 -3.31 2.29
C HIS A 168 5.18 -2.77 2.04
N ASN A 169 5.83 -3.13 0.93
CA ASN A 169 7.12 -2.53 0.56
C ASN A 169 6.98 -1.06 0.18
N TYR A 170 5.89 -0.70 -0.51
CA TYR A 170 5.55 0.69 -0.79
C TYR A 170 5.26 1.45 0.51
N HIS A 171 4.40 0.90 1.35
CA HIS A 171 3.99 1.50 2.62
C HIS A 171 5.19 1.78 3.54
N HIS A 172 6.14 0.85 3.64
CA HIS A 172 7.39 1.06 4.39
C HIS A 172 8.33 2.09 3.75
N ALA A 173 8.34 2.21 2.41
CA ALA A 173 9.15 3.18 1.71
C ALA A 173 8.58 4.61 1.80
N PHE A 174 7.24 4.74 1.84
CA PHE A 174 6.49 6.00 1.84
C PHE A 174 5.35 5.99 2.88
N PRO A 175 5.65 5.91 4.18
CA PRO A 175 4.65 5.72 5.24
C PRO A 175 3.69 6.90 5.44
N TRP A 176 3.92 8.02 4.77
CA TRP A 176 3.04 9.20 4.79
C TRP A 176 2.03 9.23 3.64
N ASP A 177 2.11 8.31 2.67
CA ASP A 177 1.18 8.24 1.55
C ASP A 177 -0.16 7.64 2.02
N TYR A 178 -1.26 8.38 1.82
CA TYR A 178 -2.58 7.94 2.26
C TYR A 178 -3.09 6.71 1.51
N LYS A 179 -2.60 6.47 0.28
CA LYS A 179 -3.06 5.36 -0.56
C LYS A 179 -2.45 4.02 -0.15
N THR A 180 -1.37 4.03 0.64
CA THR A 180 -0.55 2.86 1.00
C THR A 180 -0.03 2.02 -0.17
N GLY A 181 -0.21 2.48 -1.42
CA GLY A 181 0.27 1.82 -2.63
C GLY A 181 0.53 2.82 -3.76
N GLU A 182 1.33 2.41 -4.74
CA GLU A 182 1.72 3.26 -5.89
C GLU A 182 0.51 3.65 -6.76
N PHE A 183 -0.36 2.68 -7.05
CA PHE A 183 -1.45 2.82 -8.02
C PHE A 183 -2.83 2.92 -7.35
N GLU A 184 -3.74 3.59 -8.03
CA GLU A 184 -5.19 3.61 -7.71
C GLU A 184 -5.84 2.28 -8.12
N ASN A 185 -5.32 1.17 -7.60
CA ASN A 185 -5.89 -0.14 -7.83
C ASN A 185 -6.98 -0.42 -6.78
N TYR A 186 -8.14 0.18 -7.00
CA TYR A 186 -9.30 0.05 -6.11
C TYR A 186 -9.72 -1.40 -5.86
N PHE A 187 -9.51 -2.32 -6.81
CA PHE A 187 -9.88 -3.73 -6.64
C PHE A 187 -9.09 -4.43 -5.52
N PHE A 188 -7.84 -4.02 -5.30
CA PHE A 188 -6.99 -4.56 -4.24
C PHE A 188 -6.80 -3.57 -3.08
N ASN A 189 -7.46 -2.41 -3.11
CA ASN A 189 -7.33 -1.35 -2.11
C ASN A 189 -8.69 -0.79 -1.70
N PHE A 190 -9.42 -1.54 -0.88
CA PHE A 190 -10.73 -1.12 -0.38
C PHE A 190 -10.61 0.07 0.58
N SER A 191 -9.51 0.18 1.33
CA SER A 191 -9.20 1.35 2.17
C SER A 191 -9.10 2.64 1.34
N LEU A 192 -8.49 2.57 0.16
CA LEU A 192 -8.43 3.70 -0.76
C LEU A 192 -9.81 4.10 -1.27
N ILE A 193 -10.66 3.14 -1.68
CA ILE A 193 -12.06 3.43 -2.06
C ILE A 193 -12.77 4.16 -0.92
N PHE A 194 -12.62 3.66 0.31
CA PHE A 194 -13.26 4.22 1.49
C PHE A 194 -12.80 5.67 1.73
N ILE A 195 -11.49 5.93 1.72
CA ILE A 195 -10.96 7.27 1.96
C ILE A 195 -11.37 8.23 0.84
N ASP A 196 -11.28 7.82 -0.42
CA ASP A 196 -11.66 8.66 -1.57
C ASP A 196 -13.15 8.98 -1.59
N LEU A 197 -14.02 8.05 -1.18
CA LEU A 197 -15.45 8.31 -0.99
C LEU A 197 -15.67 9.42 0.05
N PHE A 198 -15.02 9.33 1.21
CA PHE A 198 -15.15 10.37 2.24
C PHE A 198 -14.45 11.67 1.85
N ALA A 199 -13.45 11.63 0.97
CA ALA A 199 -12.85 12.83 0.40
C ALA A 199 -13.81 13.52 -0.57
N TRP A 200 -14.48 12.75 -1.42
CA TRP A 200 -15.53 13.25 -2.30
C TRP A 200 -16.71 13.87 -1.53
N LEU A 201 -17.08 13.30 -0.38
CA LEU A 201 -18.07 13.89 0.56
C LEU A 201 -17.55 15.13 1.31
N GLY A 202 -16.27 15.50 1.18
CA GLY A 202 -15.63 16.60 1.90
C GLY A 202 -15.32 16.30 3.37
N TRP A 203 -15.37 15.04 3.79
CA TRP A 203 -15.09 14.61 5.18
C TRP A 203 -13.63 14.24 5.40
N ALA A 204 -12.93 13.82 4.35
CA ALA A 204 -11.48 13.67 4.32
C ALA A 204 -10.85 14.77 3.45
N THR A 205 -9.78 15.39 3.95
CA THR A 205 -9.08 16.52 3.32
C THR A 205 -7.59 16.38 3.62
N ASP A 206 -6.74 17.15 2.91
CA ASP A 206 -5.28 17.08 3.04
C ASP A 206 -4.72 15.67 2.80
N LEU A 207 -5.25 14.99 1.78
CA LEU A 207 -4.76 13.68 1.35
C LEU A 207 -3.35 13.82 0.74
N LYS A 208 -2.37 13.13 1.33
CA LYS A 208 -0.96 13.22 0.93
C LYS A 208 -0.58 12.04 0.07
N THR A 209 -0.09 12.30 -1.13
CA THR A 209 0.45 11.26 -2.02
C THR A 209 1.88 11.56 -2.45
N THR A 210 2.63 10.51 -2.72
CA THR A 210 4.01 10.48 -3.15
C THR A 210 4.07 10.73 -4.65
N SER A 211 4.88 11.70 -5.06
CA SER A 211 5.08 11.98 -6.49
C SER A 211 5.79 10.82 -7.19
N ILE A 212 5.46 10.61 -8.46
CA ILE A 212 6.07 9.56 -9.30
C ILE A 212 7.60 9.70 -9.33
N ASP A 213 8.12 10.93 -9.38
CA ASP A 213 9.55 11.19 -9.33
C ASP A 213 10.21 10.74 -8.02
N MET A 214 9.53 10.92 -6.89
CA MET A 214 10.01 10.47 -5.59
C MET A 214 10.02 8.94 -5.51
N ILE A 215 8.97 8.29 -6.03
CA ILE A 215 8.90 6.81 -6.16
C ILE A 215 10.07 6.30 -6.99
N ARG A 216 10.26 6.88 -8.18
CA ARG A 216 11.35 6.51 -9.11
C ARG A 216 12.72 6.68 -8.49
N LYS A 217 13.00 7.85 -7.89
CA LYS A 217 14.29 8.14 -7.24
C LYS A 217 14.57 7.18 -6.09
N ARG A 218 13.56 6.85 -5.28
CA ARG A 218 13.71 5.87 -4.18
C ARG A 218 14.08 4.51 -4.74
N ALA A 219 13.28 3.98 -5.68
CA ALA A 219 13.49 2.66 -6.27
C ALA A 219 14.88 2.51 -6.92
N ILE A 220 15.33 3.52 -7.68
CA ILE A 220 16.67 3.50 -8.29
C ILE A 220 17.77 3.49 -7.23
N ARG A 221 17.61 4.27 -6.15
CA ARG A 221 18.61 4.40 -5.10
C ARG A 221 18.78 3.13 -4.27
N THR A 222 17.69 2.50 -3.88
CA THR A 222 17.69 1.35 -2.97
C THR A 222 17.74 0.02 -3.70
N CYS A 223 17.28 -0.03 -4.95
CA CYS A 223 17.27 -1.23 -5.79
C CYS A 223 18.06 -1.02 -7.10
N PRO A 224 19.37 -0.66 -7.06
CA PRO A 224 20.19 -0.54 -8.26
C PRO A 224 20.30 -1.92 -8.93
N GLY A 225 19.76 -2.05 -10.15
CA GLY A 225 19.66 -3.30 -10.91
C GLY A 225 18.33 -4.05 -10.74
N GLY A 226 17.52 -3.69 -9.74
CA GLY A 226 16.11 -4.06 -9.71
C GLY A 226 15.36 -3.25 -10.76
N ARG A 227 14.41 -3.86 -11.47
CA ARG A 227 13.49 -3.07 -12.29
C ARG A 227 12.81 -2.08 -11.34
N PRO A 228 12.86 -0.75 -11.58
CA PRO A 228 11.89 0.16 -10.95
C PRO A 228 10.52 -0.49 -11.09
N GLY A 229 9.68 -0.46 -10.05
CA GLY A 229 8.38 -1.15 -10.02
C GLY A 229 7.79 -1.26 -11.42
N ARG A 230 7.50 -2.49 -11.86
CA ARG A 230 7.34 -3.00 -13.26
C ARG A 230 6.54 -2.10 -14.24
N TYR A 231 5.90 -1.05 -13.74
CA TYR A 231 4.98 -0.14 -14.42
C TYR A 231 5.42 1.35 -14.47
N VAL A 232 6.40 1.82 -13.68
CA VAL A 232 6.93 3.21 -13.80
C VAL A 232 7.57 3.42 -15.17
N LEU A 233 8.24 2.38 -15.68
CA LEU A 233 8.82 2.39 -17.03
C LEU A 233 7.77 2.12 -18.10
N ALA A 234 6.76 1.30 -17.83
CA ALA A 234 5.74 0.95 -18.82
C ALA A 234 4.82 2.14 -19.14
N ALA A 235 4.40 2.93 -18.15
CA ALA A 235 3.52 4.09 -18.40
C ALA A 235 4.22 5.23 -19.15
N HIS A 236 5.50 5.46 -18.88
CA HIS A 236 6.30 6.43 -19.63
C HIS A 236 6.68 5.90 -21.02
N SER A 237 7.07 4.61 -21.14
CA SER A 237 7.41 4.04 -22.43
C SER A 237 6.19 3.85 -23.32
N THR A 238 5.01 3.50 -22.80
CA THR A 238 3.81 3.40 -23.63
C THR A 238 3.29 4.77 -24.03
N ALA A 239 3.44 5.81 -23.19
CA ALA A 239 3.14 7.17 -23.59
C ALA A 239 4.11 7.66 -24.68
N GLU A 240 5.43 7.45 -24.52
CA GLU A 240 6.43 7.82 -25.52
C GLU A 240 6.28 7.01 -26.82
N ILE A 241 6.12 5.69 -26.74
CA ILE A 241 5.90 4.80 -27.90
C ILE A 241 4.55 5.08 -28.56
N ALA A 242 3.48 5.37 -27.82
CA ALA A 242 2.21 5.76 -28.43
C ALA A 242 2.33 7.13 -29.11
N THR A 243 3.09 8.06 -28.55
CA THR A 243 3.34 9.38 -29.17
C THR A 243 4.18 9.24 -30.44
N GLU A 244 5.23 8.40 -30.42
CA GLU A 244 6.06 8.08 -31.58
C GLU A 244 5.32 7.27 -32.65
N TRP A 245 4.46 6.33 -32.24
CA TRP A 245 3.66 5.51 -33.17
C TRP A 245 2.57 6.35 -33.84
N VAL A 246 1.85 7.19 -33.09
CA VAL A 246 0.90 8.17 -33.64
C VAL A 246 1.61 9.17 -34.56
N ALA A 247 2.84 9.59 -34.23
CA ALA A 247 3.66 10.41 -35.12
C ALA A 247 4.10 9.65 -36.39
N SER A 248 4.42 8.35 -36.28
CA SER A 248 4.85 7.50 -37.40
C SER A 248 3.71 7.10 -38.35
N MET A 249 2.46 7.18 -37.89
CA MET A 249 1.27 6.93 -38.73
C MET A 249 1.01 8.05 -39.74
N GLY A 250 1.84 9.10 -39.78
CA GLY A 250 1.73 10.17 -40.77
C GLY A 250 0.46 11.00 -40.64
N VAL A 251 -0.27 10.88 -39.52
CA VAL A 251 -1.45 11.70 -39.22
C VAL A 251 -0.95 13.08 -38.82
N GLY A 252 -0.58 13.87 -39.82
CA GLY A 252 -0.37 15.29 -39.64
C GLY A 252 -1.63 15.89 -39.03
N TRP A 253 -1.50 16.52 -37.87
CA TRP A 253 -2.54 17.34 -37.26
C TRP A 253 -2.84 18.54 -38.16
N ARG A 254 -3.54 18.30 -39.28
CA ARG A 254 -4.19 19.38 -40.03
C ARG A 254 -5.41 19.78 -39.24
N ASP A 255 -5.25 20.92 -38.58
CA ASP A 255 -6.26 21.91 -38.25
C ASP A 255 -7.71 21.40 -38.27
N THR A 256 -8.20 20.94 -37.13
CA THR A 256 -9.63 20.94 -36.85
C THR A 256 -9.87 21.67 -35.54
N LYS A 257 -10.51 22.83 -35.69
CA LYS A 257 -10.95 23.74 -34.63
C LYS A 257 -11.97 23.06 -33.71
N SER A 258 -11.71 23.18 -32.41
CA SER A 258 -12.65 23.27 -31.28
C SER A 258 -13.95 22.45 -31.35
N ARG A 259 -13.90 21.19 -30.88
CA ARG A 259 -14.87 20.51 -29.96
C ARG A 259 -14.75 18.99 -29.96
N ASN A 260 -14.16 18.37 -30.98
CA ASN A 260 -14.03 16.90 -31.08
C ASN A 260 -12.73 16.32 -30.49
N ARG A 261 -11.81 17.16 -30.00
CA ARG A 261 -10.51 16.71 -29.48
C ARG A 261 -10.62 15.96 -28.14
N PHE A 262 -11.61 16.33 -27.31
CA PHE A 262 -11.84 15.69 -26.00
C PHE A 262 -12.46 14.30 -26.12
N LEU A 263 -13.47 14.14 -26.99
CA LEU A 263 -14.16 12.85 -27.19
C LEU A 263 -13.27 11.82 -27.90
N CYS A 264 -12.43 12.23 -28.86
CA CYS A 264 -11.47 11.32 -29.50
C CYS A 264 -10.28 10.95 -28.59
N GLN A 265 -9.83 11.84 -27.69
CA GLN A 265 -8.82 11.49 -26.68
C GLN A 265 -9.36 10.52 -25.63
N MET A 266 -10.63 10.65 -25.23
CA MET A 266 -11.26 9.70 -24.29
C MET A 266 -11.55 8.33 -24.91
N ALA A 267 -11.95 8.27 -26.19
CA ALA A 267 -12.24 7.01 -26.88
C ALA A 267 -10.97 6.21 -27.22
N ALA A 268 -9.87 6.90 -27.53
CA ALA A 268 -8.56 6.27 -27.77
C ALA A 268 -7.89 5.82 -26.46
N SER A 269 -8.11 6.50 -25.33
CA SER A 269 -7.51 6.09 -24.06
C SER A 269 -8.16 4.81 -23.51
N ALA A 270 -9.48 4.76 -23.33
CA ALA A 270 -10.12 3.61 -22.67
C ALA A 270 -9.88 2.29 -23.42
N SER A 271 -9.95 2.32 -24.75
CA SER A 271 -9.84 1.12 -25.60
C SER A 271 -8.41 0.56 -25.65
N ILE A 272 -7.39 1.43 -25.68
CA ILE A 272 -5.98 1.03 -25.70
C ILE A 272 -5.53 0.54 -24.33
N TRP A 273 -5.99 1.17 -23.25
CA TRP A 273 -5.69 0.75 -21.88
C TRP A 273 -6.35 -0.59 -21.54
N VAL A 274 -7.61 -0.80 -21.97
CA VAL A 274 -8.30 -2.09 -21.80
C VAL A 274 -7.62 -3.19 -22.62
N LEU A 275 -7.21 -2.92 -23.86
CA LEU A 275 -6.50 -3.90 -24.69
C LEU A 275 -5.13 -4.27 -24.10
N ALA A 276 -4.39 -3.31 -23.58
CA ALA A 276 -3.11 -3.56 -22.89
C ALA A 276 -3.30 -4.37 -21.61
N MET A 277 -4.34 -4.08 -20.82
CA MET A 277 -4.68 -4.87 -19.63
C MET A 277 -5.11 -6.30 -19.98
N VAL A 278 -5.94 -6.47 -21.02
CA VAL A 278 -6.41 -7.79 -21.49
C VAL A 278 -5.24 -8.63 -22.01
N VAL A 279 -4.34 -8.06 -22.81
CA VAL A 279 -3.17 -8.77 -23.35
C VAL A 279 -2.18 -9.18 -22.25
N ILE A 280 -1.96 -8.33 -21.24
CA ILE A 280 -1.09 -8.65 -20.09
C ILE A 280 -1.72 -9.74 -19.22
N HIS A 281 -3.04 -9.76 -19.09
CA HIS A 281 -3.78 -10.72 -18.28
C HIS A 281 -3.92 -12.08 -18.97
N SER A 282 -4.06 -12.13 -20.31
CA SER A 282 -4.32 -13.37 -21.05
C SER A 282 -3.08 -14.20 -21.36
N SER A 283 -1.87 -13.62 -21.38
CA SER A 283 -0.68 -14.33 -21.87
C SER A 283 0.24 -14.88 -20.78
N GLY A 284 0.14 -14.43 -19.52
CA GLY A 284 1.06 -14.82 -18.44
C GLY A 284 2.56 -14.51 -18.68
N TYR A 285 2.91 -13.98 -19.85
CA TYR A 285 4.24 -13.67 -20.37
C TYR A 285 4.14 -12.42 -21.28
N SER A 286 5.04 -11.45 -21.10
CA SER A 286 5.17 -10.28 -21.97
C SER A 286 6.39 -10.47 -22.91
N PRO A 287 6.31 -10.13 -24.21
CA PRO A 287 7.23 -10.56 -25.28
C PRO A 287 8.60 -9.84 -25.32
N LEU A 288 9.13 -9.41 -24.19
CA LEU A 288 10.51 -8.91 -24.05
C LEU A 288 11.26 -9.69 -22.96
N ALA A 289 11.05 -11.00 -22.92
CA ALA A 289 12.01 -11.92 -22.34
C ALA A 289 13.23 -12.00 -23.27
N VAL A 290 14.16 -11.04 -23.14
CA VAL A 290 15.52 -11.30 -23.61
C VAL A 290 16.11 -12.28 -22.61
N SER A 291 16.29 -13.53 -23.06
CA SER A 291 17.08 -14.56 -22.36
C SER A 291 18.48 -14.00 -22.04
N PRO A 292 19.08 -14.35 -20.88
CA PRO A 292 20.47 -13.98 -20.56
C PRO A 292 21.51 -14.36 -21.62
N ASP A 293 21.17 -15.28 -22.53
CA ASP A 293 22.13 -15.86 -23.49
C ASP A 293 22.30 -15.07 -24.80
N ASN A 294 21.53 -13.98 -25.03
CA ASN A 294 21.61 -13.18 -26.26
C ASN A 294 22.30 -11.81 -26.09
N ILE A 295 23.30 -11.72 -25.22
CA ILE A 295 24.27 -10.60 -25.28
C ILE A 295 25.26 -10.92 -26.40
N VAL A 296 24.86 -10.67 -27.65
CA VAL A 296 25.81 -10.47 -28.74
C VAL A 296 25.63 -9.05 -29.26
N GLN A 297 26.77 -8.36 -29.28
CA GLN A 297 27.04 -7.02 -29.79
C GLN A 297 26.01 -6.47 -30.78
N SER A 298 25.30 -5.41 -30.40
CA SER A 298 24.85 -4.40 -31.35
C SER A 298 25.36 -3.03 -30.89
N ALA A 299 25.97 -2.35 -31.86
CA ALA A 299 26.87 -1.20 -31.71
C ALA A 299 26.23 0.01 -31.00
N PRO A 300 27.04 0.87 -30.35
CA PRO A 300 26.52 2.09 -29.73
C PRO A 300 25.88 3.00 -30.79
N SER A 301 24.65 3.44 -30.51
CA SER A 301 23.99 4.45 -31.32
C SER A 301 24.82 5.74 -31.32
N ARG A 302 24.92 6.41 -32.49
CA ARG A 302 25.72 7.63 -32.71
C ARG A 302 25.33 8.80 -31.79
N THR A 303 24.27 8.67 -31.02
CA THR A 303 23.80 9.62 -30.01
C THR A 303 24.56 9.50 -28.67
N ALA A 304 25.14 8.33 -28.36
CA ALA A 304 25.89 8.10 -27.11
C ALA A 304 27.35 8.61 -27.14
N LEU A 305 27.88 8.93 -28.33
CA LEU A 305 29.22 9.52 -28.50
C LEU A 305 29.19 11.06 -28.37
N ALA A 306 28.06 11.70 -28.69
CA ALA A 306 27.94 13.16 -28.66
C ALA A 306 27.78 13.73 -27.23
N THR A 307 27.25 12.95 -26.28
CA THR A 307 27.08 13.36 -24.87
C THR A 307 28.31 13.11 -24.00
N SER A 308 29.21 12.21 -24.41
CA SER A 308 30.47 11.96 -23.69
C SER A 308 31.57 12.99 -24.04
N GLU A 309 31.60 13.52 -25.27
CA GLU A 309 32.58 14.56 -25.66
C GLU A 309 32.24 15.96 -25.11
N ILE A 310 30.97 16.27 -24.85
CA ILE A 310 30.56 17.54 -24.24
C ILE A 310 30.82 17.53 -22.72
N SER A 311 30.64 16.39 -22.06
CA SER A 311 30.91 16.24 -20.62
C SER A 311 32.41 16.28 -20.28
N ALA A 312 33.29 15.97 -21.24
CA ALA A 312 34.75 16.03 -21.06
C ALA A 312 35.38 17.42 -21.30
N ARG A 313 34.60 18.41 -21.79
CA ARG A 313 35.09 19.78 -22.06
C ARG A 313 34.56 20.87 -21.12
N VAL A 314 33.69 20.52 -20.17
CA VAL A 314 33.15 21.44 -19.14
C VAL A 314 33.74 21.18 -17.74
N ALA A 315 34.78 20.33 -17.64
CA ALA A 315 35.51 20.06 -16.41
C ALA A 315 37.03 20.30 -16.55
N ARG A 316 37.40 21.49 -17.03
CA ARG A 316 38.66 22.17 -16.66
C ARG A 316 38.32 23.53 -16.09
#